data_AF-A0A6B9T9R6-F1
#
_entry.id   AF-A0A6B9T9R6-F1
#
_cell.length_a   1.000
_cell.length_b   1.000
_cell.length_c   1.000
_cell.angle_alpha   90.00
_cell.angle_beta   90.00
_cell.angle_gamma   90.00
#
_symmetry.space_group_name_H-M   'P 1'
#
loop_
_entity.id
_entity.type
_entity.pdbx_description
1 polymer ?
#
loop_
_entity_poly.entity_id
_entity_poly.type
_entity_poly.pdbx_seq_one_letter_code
_entity_poly.pdbx_strand_id
1 'polypeptide(L)'
;MMSVTDERSLHDLYIAERESLTLVDVDPKVYAQIRGVVAALEDDAGLRQGLDPDGIMTQGAVDRFRRARNDARDLVAIRLRKIADAAERDATGHPSVDIDPLPLEDTRLYNGIKQATQRYLEEVETGLMWVDGRQVVIP
;
A
#
# COMPACT_ATOMS: atom_id res chain seq x y z
N MET A 1 1.70 -5.77 15.61
CA MET A 1 0.83 -6.00 14.45
C MET A 1 -0.47 -5.20 14.58
N MET A 2 -0.65 -4.17 13.77
CA MET A 2 -1.88 -3.36 13.71
C MET A 2 -2.91 -4.01 12.77
N SER A 3 -4.17 -4.02 13.17
CA SER A 3 -5.31 -4.45 12.35
C SER A 3 -6.29 -3.31 12.15
N VAL A 4 -7.05 -3.34 11.06
CA VAL A 4 -8.09 -2.35 10.76
C VAL A 4 -9.46 -3.00 10.95
N THR A 5 -10.29 -2.42 11.82
CA THR A 5 -11.63 -2.94 12.14
C THR A 5 -12.73 -1.88 11.98
N ASP A 6 -12.38 -0.61 11.95
CA ASP A 6 -13.28 0.54 11.87
C ASP A 6 -12.56 1.78 11.32
N GLU A 7 -13.29 2.90 11.20
CA GLU A 7 -12.75 4.20 10.74
C GLU A 7 -11.56 4.68 11.59
N ARG A 8 -11.63 4.47 12.91
CA ARG A 8 -10.61 4.99 13.83
C ARG A 8 -9.30 4.23 13.71
N SER A 9 -9.37 2.90 13.72
CA SER A 9 -8.20 2.03 13.53
C SER A 9 -7.55 2.22 12.15
N LEU A 10 -8.33 2.52 11.11
CA LEU A 10 -7.81 2.94 9.82
C LEU A 10 -7.01 4.26 9.92
N HIS A 11 -7.58 5.27 10.58
CA HIS A 11 -6.91 6.55 10.78
C HIS A 11 -5.63 6.40 11.62
N ASP A 12 -5.69 5.63 12.71
CA ASP A 12 -4.55 5.36 13.59
C ASP A 12 -3.41 4.66 12.81
N LEU A 13 -3.74 3.70 11.94
CA LEU A 13 -2.75 3.06 11.07
C LEU A 13 -2.16 4.04 10.05
N TYR A 14 -2.98 4.90 9.44
CA TYR A 14 -2.50 5.94 8.54
C TYR A 14 -1.48 6.86 9.23
N ILE A 15 -1.79 7.34 10.45
CA ILE A 15 -0.88 8.20 11.21
C ILE A 15 0.41 7.44 11.57
N ALA A 16 0.29 6.22 12.12
CA ALA A 16 1.44 5.41 12.47
C ALA A 16 2.37 5.17 11.28
N GLU A 17 1.81 4.87 10.11
CA GLU A 17 2.58 4.67 8.89
C GLU A 17 3.25 5.97 8.43
N ARG A 18 2.53 7.09 8.49
CA ARG A 18 3.06 8.39 8.07
C ARG A 18 4.23 8.87 8.94
N GLU A 19 4.15 8.64 10.24
CA GLU A 19 5.15 9.11 11.21
C GLU A 19 6.35 8.16 11.33
N SER A 20 6.16 6.88 11.03
CA SER A 20 7.23 5.90 11.06
C SER A 20 8.21 6.06 9.89
N LEU A 21 9.51 5.98 10.18
CA LEU A 21 10.57 5.92 9.17
C LEU A 21 10.63 4.57 8.45
N THR A 22 10.14 3.51 9.10
CA THR A 22 10.09 2.14 8.57
C THR A 22 8.66 1.70 8.34
N LEU A 23 8.46 0.57 7.66
CA LEU A 23 7.14 -0.03 7.50
C LEU A 23 6.56 -0.39 8.87
N VAL A 24 5.31 -0.02 9.09
CA VAL A 24 4.58 -0.46 10.29
C VAL A 24 4.19 -1.93 10.13
N ASP A 25 4.33 -2.70 11.20
CA ASP A 25 3.90 -4.09 11.29
C ASP A 25 2.36 -4.17 11.35
N VAL A 26 1.78 -4.87 10.38
CA VAL A 26 0.34 -4.91 10.10
C VAL A 26 -0.16 -6.34 9.90
N ASP A 27 -1.45 -6.55 10.14
CA ASP A 27 -2.11 -7.83 9.88
C ASP A 27 -1.93 -8.23 8.40
N PRO A 28 -1.62 -9.51 8.09
CA PRO A 28 -1.51 -9.97 6.70
C PRO A 28 -2.76 -9.72 5.84
N LYS A 29 -3.93 -9.55 6.47
CA LYS A 29 -5.21 -9.24 5.81
C LYS A 29 -5.54 -7.74 5.82
N VAL A 30 -4.60 -6.86 6.18
CA VAL A 30 -4.84 -5.41 6.33
C VAL A 30 -5.50 -4.78 5.10
N TYR A 31 -5.09 -5.17 3.89
CA TYR A 31 -5.69 -4.66 2.66
C TYR A 31 -7.16 -5.07 2.49
N ALA A 32 -7.52 -6.29 2.91
CA ALA A 32 -8.91 -6.74 2.91
C ALA A 32 -9.72 -6.02 4.00
N GLN A 33 -9.12 -5.82 5.17
CA GLN A 33 -9.71 -5.09 6.30
C GLN A 33 -10.01 -3.62 5.93
N ILE A 34 -9.05 -2.91 5.35
CA ILE A 34 -9.22 -1.52 4.87
C ILE A 34 -10.36 -1.43 3.86
N ARG A 35 -10.38 -2.34 2.86
CA ARG A 35 -11.48 -2.38 1.88
C ARG A 35 -12.84 -2.61 2.54
N GLY A 36 -12.91 -3.49 3.54
CA GLY A 36 -14.13 -3.75 4.30
C GLY A 36 -14.65 -2.51 5.03
N VAL A 37 -13.77 -1.77 5.72
CA VAL A 37 -14.16 -0.53 6.41
C VAL A 37 -14.62 0.55 5.43
N VAL A 38 -13.88 0.76 4.34
CA VAL A 38 -14.25 1.78 3.34
C VAL A 38 -15.59 1.45 2.68
N ALA A 39 -15.83 0.18 2.33
CA ALA A 39 -17.10 -0.26 1.76
C ALA A 39 -18.26 -0.09 2.75
N ALA A 40 -18.08 -0.46 4.02
CA ALA A 40 -19.11 -0.29 5.04
C ALA A 40 -19.50 1.20 5.24
N LEU A 41 -18.52 2.12 5.17
CA LEU A 41 -18.77 3.55 5.24
C LEU A 41 -19.45 4.09 3.97
N GLU A 42 -19.14 3.54 2.80
CA GLU A 42 -19.80 3.87 1.53
C GLU A 42 -21.28 3.48 1.57
N ASP A 43 -21.58 2.26 2.02
CA ASP A 43 -22.95 1.76 2.18
C ASP A 43 -23.74 2.61 3.18
N ASP A 44 -23.13 2.92 4.33
CA ASP A 44 -23.72 3.76 5.39
C ASP A 44 -24.00 5.20 4.89
N ALA A 45 -23.12 5.77 4.05
CA ALA A 45 -23.34 7.06 3.41
C ALA A 45 -24.47 6.99 2.36
N GLY A 46 -24.49 5.96 1.51
CA GLY A 46 -25.50 5.77 0.48
C GLY A 46 -26.90 5.54 1.06
N LEU A 47 -27.00 4.74 2.12
CA LEU A 47 -28.26 4.51 2.85
C LEU A 47 -28.82 5.82 3.43
N ARG A 48 -27.98 6.63 4.08
CA ARG A 48 -28.43 7.92 4.63
C ARG A 48 -28.83 8.91 3.54
N GLN A 49 -28.08 8.97 2.44
CA GLN A 49 -28.43 9.81 1.31
C GLN A 49 -29.78 9.43 0.69
N GLY A 50 -30.12 8.13 0.66
CA GLY A 50 -31.43 7.68 0.20
C GLY A 50 -32.60 8.03 1.14
N LEU A 51 -32.34 8.10 2.46
CA LEU A 51 -33.36 8.38 3.48
C LEU A 51 -33.58 9.88 3.74
N ASP A 52 -32.51 10.67 3.65
CA ASP A 52 -32.54 12.11 3.92
C ASP A 52 -31.45 12.83 3.09
N PRO A 53 -31.72 13.14 1.80
CA PRO A 53 -30.72 13.65 0.85
C PRO A 53 -30.02 14.94 1.31
N ASP A 54 -30.74 15.81 2.02
CA ASP A 54 -30.27 17.13 2.47
C ASP A 54 -29.96 17.15 3.98
N GLY A 55 -30.08 16.01 4.65
CA GLY A 55 -29.88 15.86 6.09
C GLY A 55 -28.46 16.09 6.57
N ILE A 56 -28.33 16.71 7.75
CA ILE A 56 -27.04 16.82 8.46
C ILE A 56 -26.42 15.44 8.71
N MET A 57 -27.25 14.43 9.01
CA MET A 57 -26.79 13.05 9.21
C MET A 57 -26.18 12.43 7.94
N THR A 58 -26.68 12.82 6.77
CA THR A 58 -26.14 12.40 5.47
C THR A 58 -24.80 13.06 5.20
N GLN A 59 -24.68 14.37 5.42
CA GLN A 59 -23.40 15.08 5.27
C GLN A 59 -22.31 14.49 6.19
N GLY A 60 -22.65 14.24 7.46
CA GLY A 60 -21.71 13.61 8.40
C GLY A 60 -21.24 12.22 7.97
N ALA A 61 -22.11 11.41 7.34
CA ALA A 61 -21.76 10.10 6.82
C ALA A 61 -20.88 10.17 5.58
N VAL A 62 -21.24 11.03 4.62
CA VAL A 62 -20.47 11.27 3.39
C VAL A 62 -19.06 11.77 3.71
N ASP A 63 -18.93 12.68 4.69
CA ASP A 63 -17.64 13.22 5.08
C ASP A 63 -16.75 12.16 5.77
N ARG A 64 -17.33 11.29 6.60
CA ARG A 64 -16.61 10.14 7.20
C ARG A 64 -16.10 9.20 6.11
N PHE A 65 -16.96 8.83 5.16
CA PHE A 65 -16.57 8.00 4.01
C PHE A 65 -15.42 8.64 3.21
N ARG A 66 -15.53 9.93 2.86
CA ARG A 66 -14.48 10.64 2.11
C ARG A 66 -13.15 10.66 2.85
N ARG A 67 -13.16 10.92 4.16
CA ARG A 67 -11.95 10.89 5.00
C ARG A 67 -11.33 9.50 5.02
N ALA A 68 -12.11 8.46 5.33
CA ALA A 68 -11.62 7.09 5.35
C ALA A 68 -11.02 6.65 4.00
N ARG A 69 -11.66 7.04 2.89
CA ARG A 69 -11.16 6.76 1.54
C ARG A 69 -9.81 7.45 1.27
N ASN A 70 -9.67 8.70 1.70
CA ASN A 70 -8.43 9.45 1.54
C ASN A 70 -7.32 8.86 2.42
N ASP A 71 -7.60 8.58 3.69
CA ASP A 71 -6.65 7.95 4.62
C ASP A 71 -6.18 6.59 4.08
N ALA A 72 -7.10 5.76 3.58
CA ALA A 72 -6.77 4.48 2.95
C ALA A 72 -5.85 4.66 1.73
N ARG A 73 -6.16 5.63 0.85
CA ARG A 73 -5.35 5.90 -0.34
C ARG A 73 -3.94 6.37 0.03
N ASP A 74 -3.84 7.30 0.97
CA ASP A 74 -2.57 7.89 1.37
C ASP A 74 -1.72 6.89 2.16
N LEU A 75 -2.33 6.11 3.05
CA LEU A 75 -1.70 4.98 3.73
C LEU A 75 -1.04 4.03 2.72
N VAL A 76 -1.80 3.56 1.73
CA VAL A 76 -1.26 2.65 0.70
C VAL A 76 -0.13 3.33 -0.06
N ALA A 77 -0.28 4.58 -0.48
CA ALA A 77 0.79 5.30 -1.19
C ALA A 77 2.08 5.45 -0.35
N ILE A 78 1.97 5.68 0.95
CA ILE A 78 3.11 5.72 1.86
C ILE A 78 3.79 4.35 1.93
N ARG A 79 3.01 3.28 2.15
CA ARG A 79 3.54 1.91 2.20
C ARG A 79 4.25 1.53 0.90
N LEU A 80 3.63 1.82 -0.26
CA LEU A 80 4.22 1.56 -1.58
C LEU A 80 5.61 2.19 -1.72
N ARG A 81 5.78 3.46 -1.32
CA ARG A 81 7.09 4.13 -1.37
C ARG A 81 8.12 3.46 -0.48
N LYS A 82 7.78 3.15 0.77
CA LYS A 82 8.70 2.48 1.70
C LYS A 82 9.10 1.09 1.22
N ILE A 83 8.17 0.34 0.62
CA ILE A 83 8.45 -0.98 0.04
C ILE A 83 9.38 -0.87 -1.17
N ALA A 84 9.14 0.11 -2.04
CA ALA A 84 10.00 0.38 -3.19
C ALA A 84 11.43 0.72 -2.76
N ASP A 85 11.58 1.67 -1.83
CA ASP A 85 12.87 2.07 -1.29
C ASP A 85 13.62 0.87 -0.67
N ALA A 86 12.91 0.02 0.08
CA ALA A 86 13.48 -1.19 0.67
C ALA A 86 13.93 -2.21 -0.37
N ALA A 87 13.13 -2.41 -1.42
CA ALA A 87 13.44 -3.36 -2.49
C ALA A 87 14.64 -2.90 -3.33
N GLU A 88 14.75 -1.61 -3.62
CA GLU A 88 15.89 -1.01 -4.32
C GLU A 88 17.20 -1.11 -3.52
N ARG A 89 17.14 -0.85 -2.21
CA ARG A 89 18.29 -1.00 -1.33
C ARG A 89 18.77 -2.44 -1.25
N ASP A 90 17.87 -3.42 -1.11
CA ASP A 90 18.26 -4.84 -1.14
C ASP A 90 18.83 -5.24 -2.52
N ALA A 91 18.20 -4.81 -3.62
CA ALA A 91 18.71 -5.07 -4.98
C ALA A 91 20.15 -4.57 -5.19
N THR A 92 20.52 -3.47 -4.53
CA THR A 92 21.86 -2.88 -4.57
C THR A 92 22.81 -3.40 -3.47
N GLY A 93 22.44 -4.48 -2.79
CA GLY A 93 23.29 -5.16 -1.79
C GLY A 93 23.21 -4.59 -0.37
N HIS A 94 22.25 -3.72 -0.09
CA HIS A 94 22.05 -3.05 1.20
C HIS A 94 20.66 -3.39 1.79
N PRO A 95 20.40 -4.64 2.20
CA PRO A 95 19.09 -5.01 2.72
C PRO A 95 18.74 -4.17 3.96
N SER A 96 17.60 -3.46 3.91
CA SER A 96 17.20 -2.52 4.96
C SER A 96 15.91 -2.90 5.71
N VAL A 97 15.31 -4.05 5.41
CA VAL A 97 14.07 -4.51 6.02
C VAL A 97 14.26 -5.93 6.52
N ASP A 98 14.05 -6.14 7.83
CA ASP A 98 13.68 -7.46 8.35
C ASP A 98 12.29 -7.77 7.79
N ILE A 99 12.24 -8.60 6.75
CA ILE A 99 11.00 -9.01 6.07
C ILE A 99 10.31 -10.09 6.92
N ASP A 100 9.98 -9.76 8.16
CA ASP A 100 9.09 -10.56 9.01
C ASP A 100 7.64 -10.10 8.75
N PRO A 101 6.67 -11.03 8.67
CA PRO A 101 5.96 -11.25 7.43
C PRO A 101 5.11 -10.06 6.98
N LEU A 102 5.44 -9.55 5.79
CA LEU A 102 4.64 -8.58 5.06
C LEU A 102 3.31 -9.22 4.58
N PRO A 103 2.24 -8.42 4.42
CA PRO A 103 1.08 -8.83 3.64
C PRO A 103 1.49 -9.33 2.25
N LEU A 104 0.75 -10.30 1.70
CA LEU A 104 1.08 -10.92 0.40
C LEU A 104 1.20 -9.89 -0.73
N GLU A 105 0.34 -8.87 -0.72
CA GLU A 105 0.39 -7.75 -1.66
C GLU A 105 1.74 -7.00 -1.58
N ASP A 106 2.24 -6.74 -0.37
CA ASP A 106 3.50 -6.05 -0.13
C ASP A 106 4.69 -6.92 -0.54
N THR A 107 4.65 -8.22 -0.24
CA THR A 107 5.68 -9.18 -0.67
C THR A 107 5.79 -9.26 -2.18
N ARG A 108 4.66 -9.25 -2.91
CA ARG A 108 4.65 -9.29 -4.38
C ARG A 108 5.28 -8.04 -4.97
N LEU A 109 4.91 -6.87 -4.46
CA LEU A 109 5.50 -5.61 -4.90
C LEU A 109 7.00 -5.57 -4.65
N TYR A 110 7.41 -5.92 -3.42
CA TYR A 110 8.80 -5.96 -3.01
C TYR A 110 9.66 -6.82 -3.96
N ASN A 111 9.24 -8.07 -4.18
CA ASN A 111 9.97 -8.99 -5.05
C ASN A 111 9.99 -8.51 -6.51
N GLY A 112 8.89 -7.93 -6.99
CA GLY A 112 8.80 -7.39 -8.34
C GLY A 112 9.78 -6.23 -8.58
N ILE A 113 9.84 -5.28 -7.65
CA ILE A 113 10.76 -4.14 -7.72
C ILE A 113 12.20 -4.64 -7.60
N LYS A 114 12.50 -5.47 -6.59
CA LYS A 114 13.86 -6.02 -6.39
C LYS A 114 14.38 -6.69 -7.67
N GLN A 115 13.58 -7.56 -8.28
CA GLN A 115 13.96 -8.25 -9.50
C GLN A 115 14.14 -7.30 -10.69
N ALA A 116 13.26 -6.31 -10.85
CA ALA A 116 13.38 -5.32 -11.92
C ALA A 116 14.66 -4.49 -11.76
N THR A 117 14.95 -4.02 -10.54
CA THR A 117 16.15 -3.25 -10.23
C THR A 117 17.42 -4.07 -10.51
N GLN A 118 17.47 -5.33 -10.07
CA GLN A 118 18.61 -6.22 -10.34
C GLN A 118 18.83 -6.44 -11.84
N ARG A 119 17.76 -6.61 -12.62
CA ARG A 119 17.87 -6.71 -14.08
C ARG A 119 18.50 -5.45 -14.66
N TYR A 120 17.95 -4.27 -14.39
CA TYR A 120 18.48 -3.03 -14.96
C TYR A 120 19.95 -2.77 -14.56
N LEU A 121 20.35 -3.13 -13.34
CA LEU A 121 21.75 -3.05 -12.92
C LEU A 121 22.63 -4.00 -13.75
N GLU A 122 22.21 -5.25 -13.95
CA GLU A 122 22.92 -6.22 -14.79
C GLU A 122 23.01 -5.74 -16.26
N GLU A 123 21.95 -5.12 -16.79
CA GLU A 123 21.98 -4.56 -18.16
C GLU A 123 23.05 -3.48 -18.32
N VAL A 124 23.19 -2.60 -17.32
CA VAL A 124 24.22 -1.55 -17.30
C VAL A 124 25.62 -2.14 -17.16
N GLU A 125 25.79 -3.19 -16.34
CA GLU A 125 27.09 -3.81 -16.10
C GLU A 125 27.58 -4.66 -17.28
N THR A 126 26.67 -5.35 -17.96
CA THR A 126 27.01 -6.35 -18.99
C THR A 126 26.78 -5.87 -20.43
N GLY A 127 25.95 -4.83 -20.62
CA GLY A 127 25.44 -4.42 -21.93
C GLY A 127 24.40 -5.39 -22.52
N LEU A 128 23.96 -6.40 -21.76
CA LEU A 128 22.92 -7.35 -22.15
C LEU A 128 21.55 -6.84 -21.72
N MET A 129 20.59 -6.74 -22.64
CA MET A 129 19.21 -6.39 -22.31
C MET A 129 18.36 -7.65 -22.11
N TRP A 130 17.39 -7.60 -21.20
CA TRP A 130 16.38 -8.63 -21.03
C TRP A 130 15.16 -8.37 -21.93
N VAL A 131 14.92 -9.23 -22.92
CA VAL A 131 13.74 -9.20 -23.81
C VAL A 131 13.01 -10.55 -23.73
N ASP A 132 11.72 -10.52 -23.39
CA ASP A 132 10.88 -11.72 -23.24
C ASP A 132 11.49 -12.85 -22.37
N GLY A 133 12.21 -12.45 -21.31
CA GLY A 133 12.89 -13.38 -20.40
C GLY A 133 14.18 -14.00 -20.95
N ARG A 134 14.78 -13.42 -21.99
CA ARG A 134 16.08 -13.82 -22.54
C ARG A 134 17.04 -12.63 -22.58
N GLN A 135 18.32 -12.87 -22.30
CA GLN A 135 19.38 -11.87 -22.46
C GLN A 135 19.79 -11.75 -23.94
N VAL A 136 19.89 -10.52 -24.44
CA VAL A 136 20.33 -10.19 -25.80
C VAL A 136 21.41 -9.11 -25.75
N VAL A 137 22.41 -9.22 -26.62
CA VAL A 137 23.45 -8.19 -26.79
C VAL A 137 22.89 -7.10 -27.72
N ILE A 138 23.02 -5.82 -27.33
CA ILE A 138 22.78 -4.70 -28.24
C ILE A 138 24.12 -4.34 -28.90
N PRO A 139 24.21 -4.27 -30.24
CA PRO A 139 25.42 -3.84 -30.94
C PRO A 139 25.78 -2.36 -30.70
#